data_AF-A0A0U2Z0V6-F1
#
_entry.id   AF-A0A0U2Z0V6-F1
#
_cell.length_a   1.000
_cell.length_b   1.000
_cell.length_c   1.000
_cell.angle_alpha   90.00
_cell.angle_beta   90.00
_cell.angle_gamma   90.00
#
_symmetry.space_group_name_H-M   'P 1'
#
loop_
_entity.id
_entity.type
_entity.pdbx_description
1 polymer ?
#
loop_
_entity_poly.entity_id
_entity_poly.type
_entity_poly.pdbx_seq_one_letter_code
_entity_poly.pdbx_strand_id
1 'polypeptide(L)'
;PLMDAVEFYNPSGNAVDISGWFLSDSGANLRKFQIPSNTTVPAKGYIVFYEDQFNSDLASERFSFSSANGDEVYLSQAVNGVLTGYRASASFGPAENGVSFGRLATSQGYHFVPMAQRTFGRDNPATTNEFRLGAGATNSYAKVGPVVISEIMYHPANGNETLEFIELHNIATTNVPLYDVANPANTWRLRKGADFEFATGTTIPAGG
;
A
#
# COMPACT_ATOMS: atom_id res chain seq x y z
N PRO A 1 7.60 8.84 4.28
CA PRO A 1 8.25 7.51 4.22
C PRO A 1 9.77 7.68 4.25
N LEU A 2 10.55 6.61 4.46
CA LEU A 2 12.04 6.70 4.37
C LEU A 2 12.49 6.86 2.92
N MET A 3 11.85 6.10 2.03
CA MET A 3 11.96 6.15 0.58
C MET A 3 10.88 5.27 -0.03
N ASP A 4 10.69 5.36 -1.34
CA ASP A 4 9.79 4.47 -2.06
C ASP A 4 10.42 3.08 -2.29
N ALA A 5 9.58 2.05 -2.23
CA ALA A 5 9.96 0.68 -2.48
C ALA A 5 8.78 -0.15 -2.97
N VAL A 6 9.07 -1.19 -3.75
CA VAL A 6 8.09 -2.20 -4.17
C VAL A 6 8.71 -3.60 -4.07
N GLU A 7 7.95 -4.54 -3.52
CA GLU A 7 8.31 -5.94 -3.39
C GLU A 7 7.52 -6.81 -4.37
N PHE A 8 8.20 -7.74 -5.02
CA PHE A 8 7.59 -8.76 -5.87
C PHE A 8 7.88 -10.15 -5.32
N TYR A 9 6.84 -10.97 -5.25
CA TYR A 9 6.91 -12.37 -4.85
C TYR A 9 6.82 -13.29 -6.07
N ASN A 10 7.70 -14.29 -6.14
CA ASN A 10 7.61 -15.37 -7.11
C ASN A 10 6.82 -16.56 -6.50
N PRO A 11 5.56 -16.79 -6.91
CA PRO A 11 4.75 -17.87 -6.36
C PRO A 11 5.08 -19.24 -6.96
N SER A 12 5.94 -19.34 -7.97
CA SER A 12 6.21 -20.58 -8.67
C SER A 12 7.18 -21.50 -7.89
N GLY A 13 7.33 -22.74 -8.36
CA GLY A 13 8.31 -23.70 -7.83
C GLY A 13 9.72 -23.54 -8.42
N ASN A 14 9.93 -22.61 -9.35
CA ASN A 14 11.19 -22.38 -10.04
C ASN A 14 11.65 -20.94 -9.87
N ALA A 15 12.95 -20.69 -10.01
CA ALA A 15 13.45 -19.33 -10.13
C ALA A 15 12.92 -18.68 -11.43
N VAL A 16 12.62 -17.38 -11.38
CA VAL A 16 12.13 -16.61 -12.53
C VAL A 16 13.14 -15.52 -12.85
N ASP A 17 13.71 -15.57 -14.05
CA ASP A 17 14.53 -14.49 -14.58
C ASP A 17 13.62 -13.34 -15.03
N ILE A 18 13.81 -12.17 -14.44
CA ILE A 18 13.09 -10.93 -14.76
C ILE A 18 14.01 -9.88 -15.40
N SER A 19 15.20 -10.30 -15.84
CA SER A 19 16.14 -9.45 -16.57
C SER A 19 15.44 -8.82 -17.79
N GLY A 20 15.58 -7.51 -17.94
CA GLY A 20 15.02 -6.76 -19.07
C GLY A 20 13.51 -6.54 -19.03
N TRP A 21 12.79 -7.04 -18.01
CA TRP A 21 11.40 -6.66 -17.74
C TRP A 21 11.34 -5.19 -17.31
N PHE A 22 10.13 -4.62 -17.26
CA PHE A 22 9.96 -3.21 -16.92
C PHE A 22 9.10 -3.01 -15.67
N LEU A 23 9.52 -2.06 -14.83
CA LEU A 23 8.76 -1.50 -13.73
C LEU A 23 8.25 -0.10 -14.11
N SER A 24 7.00 0.20 -13.74
CA SER A 24 6.40 1.52 -13.96
C SER A 24 5.28 1.78 -12.96
N ASP A 25 5.03 3.06 -12.67
CA ASP A 25 3.86 3.59 -11.97
C ASP A 25 2.72 4.01 -12.92
N SER A 26 2.88 3.83 -14.24
CA SER A 26 1.93 4.34 -15.24
C SER A 26 1.48 3.28 -16.23
N GLY A 27 0.16 3.05 -16.29
CA GLY A 27 -0.44 2.21 -17.33
C GLY A 27 -0.32 2.77 -18.75
N ALA A 28 -0.09 4.09 -18.89
CA ALA A 28 0.12 4.76 -20.18
C ALA A 28 1.57 4.61 -20.69
N ASN A 29 2.52 4.36 -19.78
CA ASN A 29 3.91 4.14 -20.12
C ASN A 29 4.50 3.01 -19.25
N LEU A 30 4.48 1.79 -19.78
CA LEU A 30 4.92 0.58 -19.07
C LEU A 30 6.45 0.38 -19.09
N ARG A 31 7.25 1.29 -19.63
CA ARG A 31 8.68 1.08 -19.93
C ARG A 31 9.64 2.02 -19.18
N LYS A 32 9.21 2.60 -18.06
CA LYS A 32 9.98 3.62 -17.32
C LYS A 32 11.31 3.10 -16.77
N PHE A 33 11.30 2.00 -16.02
CA PHE A 33 12.51 1.40 -15.46
C PHE A 33 12.74 -0.01 -16.02
N GLN A 34 13.80 -0.22 -16.79
CA GLN A 34 14.21 -1.54 -17.24
C GLN A 34 15.03 -2.24 -16.15
N ILE A 35 14.59 -3.44 -15.76
CA ILE A 35 15.28 -4.24 -14.75
C ILE A 35 16.63 -4.72 -15.30
N PRO A 36 17.74 -4.53 -14.55
CA PRO A 36 19.07 -4.91 -15.01
C PRO A 36 19.22 -6.39 -15.36
N SER A 37 20.22 -6.70 -16.17
CA SER A 37 20.63 -8.08 -16.46
C SER A 37 21.04 -8.83 -15.19
N ASN A 38 20.89 -10.16 -15.21
CA ASN A 38 21.20 -11.06 -14.10
C ASN A 38 20.29 -10.85 -12.86
N THR A 39 19.04 -10.44 -13.10
CA THR A 39 18.06 -10.28 -12.02
C THR A 39 17.10 -11.47 -12.01
N THR A 40 17.21 -12.32 -10.99
CA THR A 40 16.39 -13.52 -10.83
C THR A 40 15.68 -13.52 -9.49
N VAL A 41 14.40 -13.84 -9.47
CA VAL A 41 13.62 -14.04 -8.24
C VAL A 41 13.58 -15.53 -7.91
N PRO A 42 14.12 -15.98 -6.77
CA PRO A 42 14.13 -17.40 -6.39
C PRO A 42 12.72 -18.00 -6.33
N ALA A 43 12.62 -19.33 -6.44
CA ALA A 43 11.36 -20.05 -6.21
C ALA A 43 10.83 -19.72 -4.81
N LYS A 44 9.55 -19.34 -4.70
CA LYS A 44 8.94 -18.88 -3.43
C LYS A 44 9.71 -17.72 -2.76
N GLY A 45 10.53 -17.00 -3.52
CA GLY A 45 11.35 -15.90 -3.05
C GLY A 45 10.75 -14.55 -3.37
N TYR A 46 11.42 -13.51 -2.88
CA TYR A 46 11.07 -12.12 -3.04
C TYR A 46 12.20 -11.36 -3.72
N ILE A 47 11.86 -10.20 -4.27
CA ILE A 47 12.81 -9.16 -4.65
C ILE A 47 12.21 -7.80 -4.33
N VAL A 48 13.05 -6.85 -3.94
CA VAL A 48 12.63 -5.47 -3.65
C VAL A 48 13.37 -4.53 -4.60
N PHE A 49 12.63 -3.59 -5.19
CA PHE A 49 13.19 -2.45 -5.88
C PHE A 49 12.96 -1.19 -5.06
N TYR A 50 14.02 -0.42 -4.86
CA TYR A 50 14.03 0.82 -4.10
C TYR A 50 14.12 2.02 -5.02
N GLU A 51 13.62 3.15 -4.53
CA GLU A 51 13.56 4.43 -5.25
C GLU A 51 14.86 4.82 -5.93
N ASP A 52 16.01 4.64 -5.29
CA ASP A 52 17.30 5.00 -5.88
C ASP A 52 17.67 4.18 -7.13
N GLN A 53 17.04 3.03 -7.34
CA GLN A 53 17.23 2.21 -8.53
C GLN A 53 16.39 2.73 -9.71
N PHE A 54 15.10 2.99 -9.49
CA PHE A 54 14.17 3.42 -10.55
C PHE A 54 13.99 4.94 -10.68
N ASN A 55 14.56 5.70 -9.76
CA ASN A 55 14.66 7.16 -9.74
C ASN A 55 16.14 7.60 -9.73
N SER A 56 17.03 6.78 -10.31
CA SER A 56 18.47 7.07 -10.34
C SER A 56 18.82 8.23 -11.27
N ASP A 57 19.99 8.83 -11.09
CA ASP A 57 20.38 9.95 -11.95
C ASP A 57 20.56 9.59 -13.42
N LEU A 58 20.80 8.30 -13.68
CA LEU A 58 21.01 7.71 -15.00
C LEU A 58 19.72 7.20 -15.64
N ALA A 59 18.58 7.22 -14.92
CA ALA A 59 17.31 6.76 -15.44
C ALA A 59 16.79 7.74 -16.51
N SER A 60 16.47 7.21 -17.70
CA SER A 60 15.88 8.00 -18.79
C SER A 60 14.47 8.48 -18.47
N GLU A 61 13.75 7.74 -17.65
CA GLU A 61 12.46 8.12 -17.10
C GLU A 61 12.41 7.74 -15.62
N ARG A 62 12.11 8.72 -14.79
CA ARG A 62 12.03 8.59 -13.33
C ARG A 62 10.57 8.54 -12.90
N PHE A 63 10.31 7.86 -11.79
CA PHE A 63 9.01 7.93 -11.13
C PHE A 63 9.16 7.74 -9.61
N SER A 64 8.08 8.06 -8.90
CA SER A 64 7.93 7.93 -7.45
C SER A 64 6.50 7.47 -7.15
N PHE A 65 6.22 7.05 -5.93
CA PHE A 65 4.88 6.69 -5.47
C PHE A 65 4.32 7.77 -4.54
N SER A 66 3.14 8.29 -4.86
CA SER A 66 2.49 9.37 -4.11
C SER A 66 1.89 8.85 -2.81
N SER A 67 2.46 9.24 -1.66
CA SER A 67 1.84 8.98 -0.36
C SER A 67 0.53 9.74 -0.15
N ALA A 68 0.34 10.88 -0.85
CA ALA A 68 -0.82 11.75 -0.67
C ALA A 68 -2.03 11.33 -1.52
N ASN A 69 -1.79 10.78 -2.71
CA ASN A 69 -2.86 10.44 -3.67
C ASN A 69 -2.99 8.93 -3.91
N GLY A 70 -2.00 8.14 -3.50
CA GLY A 70 -1.84 6.78 -4.00
C GLY A 70 -1.31 6.76 -5.43
N ASP A 71 -1.05 5.55 -5.93
CA ASP A 71 -0.52 5.34 -7.27
C ASP A 71 -0.82 3.91 -7.75
N GLU A 72 -0.32 3.60 -8.94
CA GLU A 72 -0.30 2.25 -9.48
C GLU A 72 1.14 1.74 -9.61
N VAL A 73 1.30 0.44 -9.75
CA VAL A 73 2.58 -0.19 -10.07
C VAL A 73 2.36 -1.34 -11.03
N TYR A 74 3.26 -1.47 -11.98
CA TYR A 74 3.24 -2.45 -13.07
C TYR A 74 4.60 -3.11 -13.20
N LEU A 75 4.63 -4.44 -13.08
CA LEU A 75 5.76 -5.27 -13.50
C LEU A 75 5.38 -5.94 -14.82
N SER A 76 5.96 -5.47 -15.92
CA SER A 76 5.64 -5.89 -17.28
C SER A 76 6.73 -6.80 -17.84
N GLN A 77 6.35 -8.01 -18.24
CA GLN A 77 7.26 -8.94 -18.88
C GLN A 77 7.67 -8.43 -20.26
N ALA A 78 8.97 -8.54 -20.55
CA ALA A 78 9.53 -8.27 -21.86
C ALA A 78 10.48 -9.38 -22.30
N VAL A 79 10.54 -9.61 -23.61
CA VAL A 79 11.50 -10.50 -24.26
C VAL A 79 12.16 -9.70 -25.38
N ASN A 80 13.49 -9.65 -25.38
CA ASN A 80 14.28 -8.84 -26.33
C ASN A 80 13.82 -7.37 -26.39
N GLY A 81 13.44 -6.79 -25.25
CA GLY A 81 12.97 -5.41 -25.13
C GLY A 81 11.53 -5.16 -25.59
N VAL A 82 10.81 -6.19 -26.04
CA VAL A 82 9.42 -6.12 -26.49
C VAL A 82 8.49 -6.66 -25.40
N LEU A 83 7.47 -5.87 -25.03
CA LEU A 83 6.47 -6.29 -24.04
C LEU A 83 5.66 -7.48 -24.56
N THR A 84 5.50 -8.52 -23.73
CA THR A 84 4.73 -9.72 -24.10
C THR A 84 3.23 -9.57 -23.85
N GLY A 85 2.84 -8.57 -23.04
CA GLY A 85 1.48 -8.35 -22.56
C GLY A 85 1.22 -8.95 -21.16
N TYR A 86 2.05 -9.88 -20.69
CA TYR A 86 1.97 -10.38 -19.32
C TYR A 86 2.44 -9.31 -18.32
N ARG A 87 1.65 -9.09 -17.27
CA ARG A 87 1.97 -8.13 -16.22
C ARG A 87 1.41 -8.55 -14.86
N ALA A 88 2.12 -8.19 -13.81
CA ALA A 88 1.55 -8.04 -12.47
C ALA A 88 1.31 -6.55 -12.23
N SER A 89 0.22 -6.21 -11.54
CA SER A 89 -0.07 -4.83 -11.19
C SER A 89 -0.77 -4.71 -9.84
N ALA A 90 -0.66 -3.53 -9.25
CA ALA A 90 -1.42 -3.13 -8.08
C ALA A 90 -1.75 -1.65 -8.17
N SER A 91 -2.92 -1.27 -7.65
CA SER A 91 -3.29 0.11 -7.41
C SER A 91 -3.51 0.27 -5.92
N PHE A 92 -3.03 1.36 -5.35
CA PHE A 92 -3.11 1.62 -3.91
C PHE A 92 -3.46 3.09 -3.67
N GLY A 93 -4.11 3.35 -2.54
CA GLY A 93 -4.51 4.69 -2.14
C GLY A 93 -3.39 5.44 -1.40
N PRO A 94 -3.71 6.62 -0.85
CA PRO A 94 -2.82 7.36 0.03
C PRO A 94 -2.31 6.50 1.20
N ALA A 95 -1.07 6.74 1.62
CA ALA A 95 -0.39 5.94 2.64
C ALA A 95 -0.02 6.78 3.87
N GLU A 96 -0.22 6.23 5.06
CA GLU A 96 0.43 6.76 6.27
C GLU A 96 1.95 6.61 6.17
N ASN A 97 2.68 7.55 6.77
CA ASN A 97 4.13 7.45 6.85
C ASN A 97 4.56 6.15 7.56
N GLY A 98 5.37 5.34 6.89
CA GLY A 98 5.90 4.09 7.45
C GLY A 98 4.95 2.89 7.33
N VAL A 99 3.77 3.05 6.75
CA VAL A 99 2.85 1.95 6.47
C VAL A 99 2.99 1.54 5.01
N SER A 100 3.12 0.24 4.77
CA SER A 100 3.14 -0.33 3.42
C SER A 100 1.78 -0.88 3.03
N PHE A 101 1.53 -1.03 1.73
CA PHE A 101 0.42 -1.83 1.22
C PHE A 101 0.93 -3.20 0.81
N GLY A 102 0.19 -4.25 1.15
CA GLY A 102 0.52 -5.61 0.77
C GLY A 102 -0.69 -6.37 0.25
N ARG A 103 -0.43 -7.42 -0.51
CA ARG A 103 -1.45 -8.29 -1.10
C ARG A 103 -2.05 -9.21 -0.03
N LEU A 104 -3.35 -9.08 0.19
CA LEU A 104 -4.16 -9.92 1.08
C LEU A 104 -5.19 -10.71 0.26
N ALA A 105 -5.28 -12.02 0.50
CA ALA A 105 -6.30 -12.87 -0.10
C ALA A 105 -7.63 -12.70 0.66
N THR A 106 -8.71 -12.47 -0.07
CA THR A 106 -10.08 -12.41 0.44
C THR A 106 -10.97 -13.36 -0.33
N SER A 107 -12.21 -13.56 0.12
CA SER A 107 -13.21 -14.33 -0.63
C SER A 107 -13.60 -13.70 -1.97
N GLN A 108 -13.30 -12.41 -2.18
CA GLN A 108 -13.59 -11.66 -3.41
C GLN A 108 -12.35 -11.53 -4.33
N GLY A 109 -11.24 -12.19 -3.99
CA GLY A 109 -9.97 -12.05 -4.68
C GLY A 109 -8.93 -11.31 -3.83
N TYR A 110 -7.93 -10.74 -4.50
CA TYR A 110 -6.78 -10.14 -3.83
C TYR A 110 -6.92 -8.63 -3.72
N HIS A 111 -6.76 -8.12 -2.51
CA HIS A 111 -6.79 -6.68 -2.23
C HIS A 111 -5.41 -6.23 -1.74
N PHE A 112 -5.01 -5.01 -2.09
CA PHE A 112 -3.86 -4.36 -1.46
C PHE A 112 -4.35 -3.54 -0.27
N VAL A 113 -3.89 -3.88 0.93
CA VAL A 113 -4.34 -3.26 2.18
C VAL A 113 -3.14 -2.77 2.99
N PRO A 114 -3.33 -1.76 3.86
CA PRO A 114 -2.30 -1.35 4.81
C PRO A 114 -1.80 -2.54 5.63
N MET A 115 -0.49 -2.65 5.81
CA MET A 115 0.18 -3.73 6.53
C MET A 115 0.68 -3.26 7.89
N ALA A 116 0.61 -4.14 8.89
CA ALA A 116 1.06 -3.85 10.24
C ALA A 116 2.58 -3.61 10.34
N GLN A 117 3.36 -4.22 9.43
CA GLN A 117 4.82 -4.08 9.34
C GLN A 117 5.25 -4.05 7.88
N ARG A 118 6.37 -3.37 7.58
CA ARG A 118 6.93 -3.38 6.22
C ARG A 118 7.83 -4.59 6.03
N THR A 119 7.82 -5.16 4.83
CA THR A 119 8.64 -6.34 4.48
C THR A 119 9.75 -6.02 3.49
N PHE A 120 9.86 -4.77 3.04
CA PHE A 120 10.85 -4.30 2.08
C PHE A 120 12.30 -4.46 2.55
N GLY A 121 12.57 -4.87 3.79
CA GLY A 121 13.92 -4.97 4.34
C GLY A 121 13.88 -4.87 5.85
N ARG A 122 14.85 -4.16 6.44
CA ARG A 122 14.82 -3.88 7.88
C ARG A 122 13.74 -2.85 8.17
N ASP A 123 12.63 -3.27 8.78
CA ASP A 123 11.45 -2.43 9.05
C ASP A 123 11.71 -1.29 10.06
N ASN A 124 12.71 -1.41 10.93
CA ASN A 124 13.15 -0.31 11.79
C ASN A 124 14.65 -0.03 11.60
N PRO A 125 15.03 0.56 10.45
CA PRO A 125 16.42 0.76 10.12
C PRO A 125 16.94 2.06 10.75
N ALA A 126 18.19 2.07 11.20
CA ALA A 126 18.83 3.28 11.72
C ALA A 126 19.23 4.25 10.59
N THR A 127 19.34 3.74 9.36
CA THR A 127 19.74 4.51 8.17
C THR A 127 18.95 4.05 6.94
N THR A 128 18.89 4.91 5.91
CA THR A 128 18.34 4.52 4.59
C THR A 128 19.11 3.38 3.93
N ASN A 129 20.42 3.28 4.18
CA ASN A 129 21.23 2.17 3.66
C ASN A 129 20.78 0.84 4.25
N GLU A 130 20.49 0.76 5.55
CA GLU A 130 19.95 -0.46 6.15
C GLU A 130 18.57 -0.84 5.61
N PHE A 131 17.74 0.14 5.27
CA PHE A 131 16.44 -0.11 4.64
C PHE A 131 16.58 -0.79 3.27
N ARG A 132 17.58 -0.40 2.47
CA ARG A 132 17.83 -0.85 1.09
C ARG A 132 18.50 -2.23 0.96
N LEU A 133 18.80 -2.89 2.08
CA LEU A 133 19.46 -4.21 2.09
C LEU A 133 18.47 -5.38 2.16
N GLY A 134 17.17 -5.12 2.02
CA GLY A 134 16.13 -6.13 2.05
C GLY A 134 16.00 -6.91 0.75
N ALA A 135 15.80 -8.22 0.87
CA ALA A 135 15.36 -9.07 -0.25
C ALA A 135 13.83 -9.23 -0.30
N GLY A 136 13.12 -8.66 0.67
CA GLY A 136 11.69 -8.88 0.87
C GLY A 136 11.39 -9.99 1.87
N ALA A 137 10.14 -10.07 2.32
CA ALA A 137 9.64 -11.09 3.23
C ALA A 137 8.13 -11.32 3.06
N THR A 138 7.61 -12.39 3.66
CA THR A 138 6.16 -12.61 3.70
C THR A 138 5.45 -11.43 4.35
N ASN A 139 4.45 -10.89 3.65
CA ASN A 139 3.58 -9.83 4.15
C ASN A 139 3.15 -10.09 5.60
N SER A 140 3.16 -9.04 6.41
CA SER A 140 2.54 -9.09 7.73
C SER A 140 1.01 -9.25 7.61
N TYR A 141 0.34 -9.34 8.75
CA TYR A 141 -1.11 -9.15 8.79
C TYR A 141 -1.48 -7.72 8.37
N ALA A 142 -2.74 -7.55 7.94
CA ALA A 142 -3.32 -6.24 7.69
C ALA A 142 -3.25 -5.37 8.96
N LYS A 143 -2.97 -4.08 8.79
CA LYS A 143 -3.10 -3.09 9.85
C LYS A 143 -4.59 -2.87 10.11
N VAL A 144 -5.02 -3.14 11.35
CA VAL A 144 -6.42 -2.95 11.79
C VAL A 144 -6.44 -1.92 12.91
N GLY A 145 -7.41 -1.00 12.85
CA GLY A 145 -7.60 0.06 13.84
C GLY A 145 -6.67 1.27 13.63
N PRO A 146 -6.63 2.20 14.59
CA PRO A 146 -7.20 2.06 15.94
C PRO A 146 -8.73 2.26 16.03
N VAL A 147 -9.36 2.83 15.01
CA VAL A 147 -10.82 2.98 14.93
C VAL A 147 -11.37 2.00 13.89
N VAL A 148 -12.43 1.29 14.26
CA VAL A 148 -13.13 0.32 13.39
C VAL A 148 -14.61 0.66 13.32
N ILE A 149 -15.28 0.22 12.24
CA ILE A 149 -16.74 0.19 12.19
C ILE A 149 -17.19 -1.06 12.96
N SER A 150 -17.88 -0.88 14.08
CA SER A 150 -18.39 -1.98 14.91
C SER A 150 -19.79 -2.41 14.49
N GLU A 151 -20.63 -1.47 14.07
CA GLU A 151 -22.00 -1.72 13.66
C GLU A 151 -22.46 -0.80 12.53
N ILE A 152 -23.33 -1.32 11.66
CA ILE A 152 -24.05 -0.56 10.65
C ILE A 152 -25.53 -0.93 10.72
N MET A 153 -26.39 0.02 11.07
CA MET A 153 -27.83 -0.09 10.89
C MET A 153 -28.24 0.71 9.66
N TYR A 154 -28.50 0.02 8.55
CA TYR A 154 -28.89 0.65 7.26
C TYR A 154 -30.36 0.35 6.86
N HIS A 155 -31.08 -0.42 7.67
CA HIS A 155 -32.46 -0.81 7.42
C HIS A 155 -33.24 -1.02 8.73
N PRO A 156 -33.49 0.06 9.48
CA PRO A 156 -34.25 -0.01 10.72
C PRO A 156 -35.70 -0.44 10.49
N ALA A 157 -36.31 -1.01 11.54
CA ALA A 157 -37.70 -1.47 11.49
C ALA A 157 -38.65 -0.37 11.02
N ASN A 158 -39.67 -0.76 10.26
CA ASN A 158 -40.65 0.13 9.64
C ASN A 158 -40.06 1.13 8.63
N GLY A 159 -38.82 0.95 8.17
CA GLY A 159 -38.18 1.82 7.18
C GLY A 159 -37.89 3.22 7.70
N ASN A 160 -37.74 3.41 9.01
CA ASN A 160 -37.46 4.73 9.57
C ASN A 160 -35.97 5.10 9.42
N GLU A 161 -35.62 5.66 8.26
CA GLU A 161 -34.25 6.05 7.89
C GLU A 161 -33.55 6.95 8.93
N THR A 162 -34.29 7.67 9.80
CA THR A 162 -33.67 8.48 10.87
C THR A 162 -33.01 7.66 11.96
N LEU A 163 -33.21 6.35 11.98
CA LEU A 163 -32.59 5.40 12.92
C LEU A 163 -31.40 4.68 12.29
N GLU A 164 -31.00 5.03 11.08
CA GLU A 164 -29.77 4.53 10.48
C GLU A 164 -28.55 5.11 11.21
N PHE A 165 -27.55 4.27 11.43
CA PHE A 165 -26.30 4.71 12.04
C PHE A 165 -25.11 3.87 11.58
N ILE A 166 -23.94 4.48 11.70
CA ILE A 166 -22.65 3.83 11.63
C ILE A 166 -22.02 4.01 13.01
N GLU A 167 -21.72 2.91 13.69
CA GLU A 167 -20.99 2.94 14.95
C GLU A 167 -19.50 2.81 14.70
N LEU A 168 -18.73 3.73 15.30
CA LEU A 168 -17.28 3.69 15.31
C LEU A 168 -16.81 3.35 16.71
N HIS A 169 -15.88 2.39 16.80
CA HIS A 169 -15.28 1.97 18.06
C HIS A 169 -13.77 2.14 18.01
N ASN A 170 -13.20 2.76 19.05
CA ASN A 170 -11.76 2.84 19.22
C ASN A 170 -11.24 1.64 20.00
N ILE A 171 -10.61 0.70 19.30
CA ILE A 171 -10.03 -0.52 19.88
C ILE A 171 -8.66 -0.29 20.55
N ALA A 172 -8.12 0.94 20.51
CA ALA A 172 -6.85 1.26 21.14
C ALA A 172 -7.02 1.60 22.64
N THR A 173 -5.90 1.51 23.37
CA THR A 173 -5.80 1.89 24.79
C THR A 173 -5.57 3.38 24.99
N THR A 174 -5.55 4.17 23.92
CA THR A 174 -5.36 5.62 23.92
C THR A 174 -6.48 6.31 23.15
N ASN A 175 -6.78 7.56 23.50
CA ASN A 175 -7.70 8.40 22.75
C ASN A 175 -7.21 8.58 21.30
N VAL A 176 -8.12 8.50 20.34
CA VAL A 176 -7.81 8.69 18.91
C VAL A 176 -8.42 10.01 18.42
N PRO A 177 -7.60 11.01 18.04
CA PRO A 177 -8.09 12.19 17.35
C PRO A 177 -8.55 11.80 15.95
N LEU A 178 -9.75 12.24 15.56
CA LEU A 178 -10.28 12.06 14.20
C LEU A 178 -9.84 13.21 13.29
N TYR A 179 -8.59 13.62 13.42
CA TYR A 179 -7.92 14.69 12.67
C TYR A 179 -6.40 14.53 12.74
N ASP A 180 -5.68 15.14 11.81
CA ASP A 180 -4.21 15.20 11.87
C ASP A 180 -3.77 16.17 12.98
N VAL A 181 -3.09 15.65 14.00
CA VAL A 181 -2.60 16.44 15.13
C VAL A 181 -1.58 17.52 14.75
N ALA A 182 -0.83 17.33 13.66
CA ALA A 182 0.10 18.32 13.14
C ALA A 182 -0.60 19.34 12.25
N ASN A 183 -1.72 18.97 11.62
CA ASN A 183 -2.52 19.82 10.74
C ASN A 183 -4.01 19.73 11.09
N PRO A 184 -4.50 20.37 12.18
CA PRO A 184 -5.84 20.10 12.74
C PRO A 184 -7.04 20.42 11.84
N ALA A 185 -6.83 21.15 10.74
CA ALA A 185 -7.84 21.37 9.70
C ALA A 185 -8.08 20.11 8.83
N ASN A 186 -7.15 19.16 8.79
CA ASN A 186 -7.29 17.90 8.09
C ASN A 186 -8.05 16.90 8.98
N THR A 187 -9.37 16.89 8.87
CA THR A 187 -10.22 16.00 9.66
C THR A 187 -10.56 14.70 8.92
N TRP A 188 -10.93 13.68 9.68
CA TRP A 188 -11.42 12.42 9.12
C TRP A 188 -12.80 12.63 8.49
N ARG A 189 -13.16 11.69 7.61
CA ARG A 189 -14.43 11.75 6.91
C ARG A 189 -14.93 10.37 6.51
N LEU A 190 -16.25 10.20 6.52
CA LEU A 190 -16.95 9.08 5.90
C LEU A 190 -17.39 9.51 4.50
N ARG A 191 -17.20 8.65 3.51
CA ARG A 191 -17.52 8.91 2.09
C ARG A 191 -18.13 7.68 1.41
N LYS A 192 -18.72 7.89 0.23
CA LYS A 192 -19.47 6.91 -0.58
C LYS A 192 -20.84 6.57 0.01
N GLY A 193 -20.91 5.62 0.95
CA GLY A 193 -22.19 5.14 1.52
C GLY A 193 -22.82 6.11 2.54
N ALA A 194 -22.01 6.98 3.11
CA ALA A 194 -22.41 8.11 3.94
C ALA A 194 -21.53 9.31 3.59
N ASP A 195 -21.97 10.52 3.92
CA ASP A 195 -21.17 11.75 3.78
C ASP A 195 -21.14 12.51 5.11
N PHE A 196 -20.03 12.39 5.84
CA PHE A 196 -19.86 13.01 7.14
C PHE A 196 -18.42 13.48 7.31
N GLU A 197 -18.24 14.72 7.78
CA GLU A 197 -16.94 15.26 8.15
C GLU A 197 -16.88 15.44 9.66
N PHE A 198 -15.86 14.87 10.29
CA PHE A 198 -15.63 15.07 11.71
C PHE A 198 -15.11 16.49 11.93
N ALA A 199 -15.57 17.14 13.01
CA ALA A 199 -15.10 18.46 13.37
C ALA A 199 -13.66 18.41 13.90
N THR A 200 -12.93 19.51 13.76
CA THR A 200 -11.62 19.66 14.42
C THR A 200 -11.79 19.49 15.93
N GLY A 201 -10.87 18.74 16.56
CA GLY A 201 -10.92 18.43 17.99
C GLY A 201 -11.78 17.21 18.35
N THR A 202 -12.53 16.61 17.40
CA THR A 202 -13.23 15.36 17.65
C THR A 202 -12.25 14.24 17.98
N THR A 203 -12.51 13.53 19.07
CA THR A 203 -11.67 12.45 19.59
C THR A 203 -12.56 11.31 20.07
N ILE A 204 -12.21 10.07 19.77
CA ILE A 204 -12.84 8.89 20.38
C ILE A 204 -11.98 8.46 21.58
N PRO A 205 -12.54 8.36 22.81
CA PRO A 205 -11.80 7.88 23.98
C PRO A 205 -11.21 6.48 23.78
N ALA A 206 -10.20 6.12 24.55
CA ALA A 206 -9.68 4.74 24.61
C ALA A 206 -10.81 3.75 24.93
N GLY A 207 -10.99 2.72 24.09
CA GLY A 207 -12.07 1.74 24.26
C GLY A 207 -13.49 2.29 24.10
N GLY A 208 -13.64 3.53 23.62
CA GLY A 208 -14.93 4.21 23.43
C GLY A 208 -15.51 4.07 22.04
#